data_AF-A0AB39BDB3-F1
#
_entry.id   AF-A0AB39BDB3-F1
#
_cell.length_a   1.000
_cell.length_b   1.000
_cell.length_c   1.000
_cell.angle_alpha   90.00
_cell.angle_beta   90.00
_cell.angle_gamma   90.00
#
_symmetry.space_group_name_H-M   'P 1'
#
loop_
_entity.id
_entity.type
_entity.pdbx_description
1 polymer ?
#
loop_
_entity_poly.entity_id
_entity_poly.type
_entity_poly.pdbx_seq_one_letter_code
_entity_poly.pdbx_strand_id
1 'polypeptide(L)' 'MNASSTTTGRPALRRVREGYWRVTAASGHVLGYVELNEGGHGEPTVRRFTAKRLLPSLVVVPIGEFGSAEEALECLR' A
#
# COMPACT_ATOMS: atom_id res chain seq x y z
N MET A 1 -32.17 10.31 -16.38
CA MET A 1 -31.50 10.04 -15.08
C MET A 1 -30.16 9.41 -15.41
N ASN A 2 -29.05 10.17 -15.35
CA ASN A 2 -27.74 9.69 -15.78
C ASN A 2 -27.01 9.12 -14.55
N ALA A 3 -26.78 7.82 -14.50
CA ALA A 3 -25.98 7.20 -13.46
C ALA A 3 -24.51 7.49 -13.75
N SER A 4 -23.89 8.35 -12.94
CA SER A 4 -22.43 8.51 -12.94
C SER A 4 -21.80 7.23 -12.42
N SER A 5 -21.42 6.33 -13.32
CA SER A 5 -20.62 5.16 -12.99
C SER A 5 -19.24 5.64 -12.53
N THR A 6 -19.07 5.90 -11.23
CA THR A 6 -17.72 5.97 -10.66
C THR A 6 -17.17 4.56 -10.75
N THR A 7 -16.44 4.26 -11.83
CA THR A 7 -15.47 3.18 -11.83
C THR A 7 -14.49 3.52 -10.72
N THR A 8 -14.75 3.02 -9.52
CA THR A 8 -13.79 3.00 -8.41
C THR A 8 -12.67 2.07 -8.88
N GLY A 9 -11.77 2.59 -9.71
CA GLY A 9 -10.67 1.81 -10.24
C GLY A 9 -9.84 1.31 -9.06
N ARG A 10 -9.47 0.03 -9.10
CA ARG A 10 -8.66 -0.61 -8.07
C ARG A 10 -7.38 0.21 -7.89
N PRO A 11 -6.94 0.49 -6.65
CA PRO A 11 -5.66 1.15 -6.44
C PRO A 11 -4.53 0.33 -7.07
N ALA A 12 -3.59 1.03 -7.69
CA ALA A 12 -2.44 0.44 -8.36
C ALA A 12 -1.23 0.41 -7.43
N LEU A 13 -0.51 -0.70 -7.44
CA LEU A 13 0.73 -0.90 -6.70
C LEU A 13 1.93 -0.73 -7.65
N ARG A 14 2.71 0.35 -7.49
CA ARG A 14 3.89 0.62 -8.32
C ARG A 14 5.17 0.45 -7.51
N ARG A 15 6.07 -0.45 -7.95
CA ARG A 15 7.37 -0.64 -7.32
C ARG A 15 8.21 0.64 -7.45
N VAL A 16 8.74 1.13 -6.33
CA VAL A 16 9.67 2.28 -6.27
C VAL A 16 11.10 1.78 -6.17
N ARG A 17 11.33 0.79 -5.29
CA ARG A 17 12.59 0.06 -5.14
C ARG A 17 12.28 -1.36 -4.66
N GLU A 18 13.31 -2.17 -4.44
CA GLU A 18 13.12 -3.49 -3.82
C GLU A 18 12.46 -3.38 -2.45
N GLY A 19 11.45 -4.23 -2.21
CA GLY A 19 10.68 -4.25 -0.98
C GLY A 19 9.88 -2.97 -0.70
N TYR A 20 9.71 -2.06 -1.66
CA TYR A 20 9.00 -0.81 -1.41
C TYR A 20 8.14 -0.39 -2.60
N TRP A 21 6.85 -0.22 -2.35
CA TRP A 21 5.85 0.10 -3.35
C TRP A 21 5.07 1.34 -2.97
N ARG A 22 4.69 2.12 -3.99
CA ARG A 22 3.77 3.25 -3.88
C ARG A 22 2.38 2.80 -4.30
N VAL A 23 1.39 3.17 -3.51
CA VAL A 23 -0.02 2.90 -3.77
C VAL A 23 -0.67 4.15 -4.33
N THR A 24 -1.32 4.03 -5.49
CA THR A 24 -2.04 5.14 -6.13
C THR A 24 -3.49 4.79 -6.38
N ALA A 25 -4.40 5.72 -6.08
CA ALA A 25 -5.79 5.64 -6.50
C ALA A 25 -5.89 5.62 -8.03
N ALA A 26 -7.05 5.20 -8.55
CA ALA A 26 -7.34 5.27 -9.99
C ALA A 26 -7.26 6.71 -10.55
N SER A 27 -7.49 7.72 -9.70
CA SER A 27 -7.32 9.13 -10.06
C SER A 27 -5.86 9.58 -10.18
N GLY A 28 -4.90 8.71 -9.88
CA GLY A 28 -3.47 9.01 -9.88
C GLY A 28 -2.93 9.57 -8.56
N HIS A 29 -3.79 9.89 -7.58
CA HIS A 29 -3.37 10.36 -6.27
C HIS A 29 -2.63 9.27 -5.49
N VAL A 30 -1.55 9.63 -4.80
CA VAL A 30 -0.81 8.71 -3.94
C VAL A 30 -1.57 8.54 -2.62
N LEU A 31 -1.96 7.30 -2.31
CA LEU A 31 -2.67 6.95 -1.07
C LEU A 31 -1.68 6.61 0.04
N GLY A 32 -0.52 6.09 -0.33
CA GLY A 32 0.47 5.63 0.63
C GLY A 32 1.52 4.71 0.01
N TYR A 33 2.09 3.87 0.87
CA TYR A 33 3.19 2.98 0.55
C TYR A 33 3.02 1.63 1.24
N VAL A 34 3.58 0.60 0.63
CA VAL A 34 3.74 -0.73 1.22
C VAL A 34 5.23 -1.02 1.27
N GLU A 35 5.72 -1.49 2.41
CA GLU A 35 7.11 -1.85 2.64
C GLU A 35 7.20 -3.32 3.06
N LEU A 36 8.07 -4.10 2.41
CA LEU A 36 8.41 -5.45 2.82
C LEU A 36 9.54 -5.37 3.84
N ASN A 37 9.28 -5.92 5.01
CA ASN A 37 10.24 -6.20 6.05
C ASN A 37 10.50 -7.70 6.04
N GLU A 38 11.72 -8.10 5.67
CA GLU A 38 12.16 -9.48 5.78
C GLU A 38 12.78 -9.68 7.16
N GLY A 39 12.26 -10.66 7.92
CA GLY A 39 12.81 -11.02 9.22
C GLY A 39 14.30 -11.37 9.13
N GLY A 40 15.07 -10.94 10.13
CA GLY A 40 16.53 -11.05 10.16
C GLY A 40 17.08 -12.47 10.07
N HIS A 41 18.37 -12.55 9.74
CA HIS A 41 19.13 -13.76 9.44
C HIS A 41 19.05 -14.80 10.58
N GLY A 42 18.37 -15.94 10.34
CA GLY A 42 18.37 -17.11 11.24
C GLY A 42 17.01 -17.68 11.63
N GLU A 43 15.92 -16.96 11.38
CA GLU A 43 14.53 -17.44 11.57
C GLU A 43 13.90 -17.81 10.21
N PRO A 44 12.84 -18.65 10.16
CA PRO A 44 12.06 -18.79 8.93
C PRO A 44 11.68 -17.39 8.45
N THR A 45 12.04 -17.04 7.22
CA THR A 45 11.96 -15.67 6.69
C THR A 45 10.50 -15.23 6.60
N VAL A 46 9.94 -14.76 7.72
CA VAL A 46 8.58 -14.25 7.76
C VAL A 46 8.61 -12.90 7.06
N ARG A 47 8.03 -12.88 5.86
CA ARG A 47 7.80 -11.65 5.11
C ARG A 47 6.65 -10.90 5.76
N ARG A 48 6.93 -9.69 6.22
CA ARG A 48 5.95 -8.78 6.81
C ARG A 48 5.81 -7.56 5.91
N PHE A 49 4.58 -7.15 5.65
CA PHE A 49 4.29 -6.00 4.80
C PHE A 49 3.73 -4.88 5.67
N THR A 50 4.44 -3.77 5.80
CA THR A 50 3.94 -2.58 6.50
C THR A 50 3.25 -1.65 5.52
N ALA A 51 1.97 -1.37 5.75
CA ALA A 51 1.27 -0.32 5.03
C ALA A 51 1.46 1.02 5.75
N LYS A 52 1.67 2.08 4.97
CA LYS A 52 1.83 3.46 5.45
C LYS A 52 0.94 4.39 4.63
N ARG A 53 0.08 5.16 5.28
CA ARG A 53 -0.80 6.13 4.62
C ARG A 53 -0.10 7.47 4.47
N LEU A 54 -0.22 8.08 3.28
CA LEU A 54 0.18 9.45 3.04
C LEU A 54 -1.01 10.36 3.36
N LEU A 55 -0.83 11.26 4.33
CA LEU A 55 -1.82 12.27 4.68
C LEU A 55 -1.66 13.53 3.80
N PRO A 56 -2.71 14.37 3.65
CA PRO A 56 -2.63 15.60 2.87
C PRO A 56 -1.51 16.57 3.30
N SER A 57 -1.09 16.49 4.57
CA SER A 57 0.05 17.24 5.14
C SER A 57 1.42 16.70 4.73
N LEU A 58 1.48 15.76 3.78
CA LEU A 58 2.69 15.03 3.36
C LEU A 58 3.33 14.18 4.47
N VAL A 59 2.59 13.93 5.55
CA VAL A 59 3.01 13.05 6.64
C VAL A 59 2.70 11.61 6.27
N VAL A 60 3.66 10.72 6.48
CA VAL A 60 3.50 9.28 6.29
C VAL A 60 3.29 8.61 7.64
N VAL A 61 2.16 7.94 7.82
CA VAL A 61 1.81 7.26 9.08
C VAL A 61 1.69 5.76 8.86
N PRO A 62 2.28 4.91 9.71
CA PRO A 62 2.06 3.47 9.65
C PRO A 62 0.60 3.16 10.00
N ILE A 63 -0.03 2.26 9.26
CA ILE A 63 -1.42 1.84 9.53
C ILE A 63 -1.50 0.39 10.00
N GLY A 64 -0.49 -0.43 9.72
CA GLY A 64 -0.45 -1.82 10.17
C GLY A 64 0.66 -2.63 9.49
N GLU A 65 0.82 -3.85 9.99
CA GLU A 65 1.69 -4.88 9.44
C GLU A 65 0.85 -6.09 9.04
N PHE A 66 1.16 -6.69 7.90
CA PHE A 66 0.35 -7.72 7.24
C PHE A 66 1.21 -8.87 6.72
N GLY A 67 0.58 -10.03 6.50
CA GLY A 67 1.26 -11.21 5.94
C GLY A 67 1.48 -11.14 4.43
N SER A 68 0.74 -10.28 3.73
CA SER A 68 0.84 -10.11 2.27
C SER A 68 0.75 -8.65 1.83
N ALA A 69 1.31 -8.36 0.64
CA ALA A 69 1.18 -7.04 0.01
C ALA A 69 -0.27 -6.71 -0.39
N GLU A 70 -1.08 -7.73 -0.71
CA GLU A 70 -2.49 -7.56 -1.07
C GLU A 70 -3.31 -7.12 0.15
N GLU A 71 -3.14 -7.77 1.31
CA GLU A 71 -3.79 -7.33 2.56
C GLU A 71 -3.39 -5.88 2.93
N ALA A 72 -2.10 -5.56 2.83
CA ALA A 72 -1.60 -4.22 3.08
C ALA A 72 -2.22 -3.17 2.13
N LEU A 73 -2.43 -3.55 0.86
CA LEU A 73 -3.07 -2.70 -0.16
C LEU A 73 -4.55 -2.46 0.13
N GLU A 74 -5.29 -3.47 0.59
CA GLU A 74 -6.71 -3.32 0.90
C GLU A 74 -6.96 -2.27 2.00
N CYS A 75 -6.04 -2.14 2.97
CA CYS A 75 -6.13 -1.11 4.01
C CYS A 75 -5.83 0.31 3.53
N LEU A 76 -5.29 0.47 2.31
CA LEU A 76 -4.97 1.76 1.69
C LEU A 76 -6.03 2.21 0.67
N ARG A 77 -7.11 1.46 0.50
CA ARG A 77 -8.26 1.82 -0.36
C ARG A 77 -9.05 3.02 0.17
#